data_AF-A0A6A6BNI0-F1
#
_entry.id   AF-A0A6A6BNI0-F1
#
_cell.length_a   1.000
_cell.length_b   1.000
_cell.length_c   1.000
_cell.angle_alpha   90.00
_cell.angle_beta   90.00
_cell.angle_gamma   90.00
#
_symmetry.space_group_name_H-M   'P 1'
#
loop_
_entity.id
_entity.type
_entity.pdbx_description
1 polymer ?
#
loop_
_entity_poly.entity_id
_entity_poly.type
_entity_poly.pdbx_seq_one_letter_code
_entity_poly.pdbx_strand_id
1 'polypeptide(L)' 'MTTVAIAWVFEKGCCPIVGVSKESQLDSHPEGLAAELTEEGMEALEEEYKHKPLRVTGVED' A
#
# COMPACT_ATOMS: atom_id res chain seq x y z
N MET A 1 -1.54 -1.13 -10.03
CA MET A 1 -2.10 -0.38 -8.86
C MET A 1 -1.48 -0.80 -7.54
N THR A 2 -1.26 -2.10 -7.26
CA THR A 2 -0.62 -2.56 -6.01
C THR A 2 0.76 -1.94 -5.75
N THR A 3 1.60 -1.81 -6.79
CA THR A 3 2.92 -1.16 -6.73
C THR A 3 2.85 0.28 -6.23
N VAL A 4 1.88 1.08 -6.73
CA VAL A 4 1.67 2.48 -6.30
C VAL A 4 1.21 2.55 -4.84
N ALA A 5 0.32 1.64 -4.42
CA ALA A 5 -0.13 1.59 -3.04
C ALA A 5 1.00 1.19 -2.07
N ILE A 6 1.89 0.29 -2.49
CA ILE A 6 3.08 -0.10 -1.73
C ILE A 6 4.02 1.10 -1.59
N ALA A 7 4.41 1.74 -2.70
CA ALA A 7 5.26 2.92 -2.70
C ALA A 7 4.72 4.03 -1.78
N TRP A 8 3.42 4.32 -1.89
CA TRP A 8 2.74 5.33 -1.08
C TRP A 8 2.77 5.04 0.42
N VAL A 9 2.57 3.79 0.84
CA VAL A 9 2.64 3.40 2.25
C VAL A 9 4.09 3.39 2.75
N PHE A 10 5.05 3.01 1.91
CA PHE A 10 6.47 3.07 2.23
C PHE A 10 6.99 4.49 2.43
N GLU A 11 6.62 5.44 1.57
CA GLU A 11 6.99 6.86 1.73
C GLU A 11 6.47 7.48 3.02
N LYS A 12 5.35 6.96 3.53
CA LYS A 12 4.82 7.32 4.84
C LYS A 12 5.58 6.69 6.02
N GLY A 13 6.71 6.03 5.77
CA GLY A 13 7.55 5.40 6.78
C GLY A 13 6.98 4.09 7.34
N CYS A 14 6.01 3.48 6.65
CA CYS A 14 5.40 2.22 7.10
C CYS A 14 6.10 1.00 6.45
N CYS A 15 6.04 -0.15 7.13
CA CYS A 15 6.48 -1.44 6.59
C CYS A 15 5.26 -2.36 6.39
N PRO A 16 4.59 -2.31 5.22
CA PRO A 16 3.34 -3.03 5.01
C PRO A 16 3.53 -4.55 4.92
N ILE A 17 2.64 -5.31 5.57
CA ILE A 17 2.50 -6.75 5.36
C ILE A 17 1.49 -6.97 4.24
N VAL A 18 1.95 -7.52 3.12
CA VAL A 18 1.16 -7.66 1.88
C VAL A 18 0.82 -9.12 1.63
N GLY A 19 -0.48 -9.42 1.59
CA GLY A 19 -0.99 -10.74 1.19
C GLY A 19 -1.12 -10.82 -0.33
N VAL A 20 -0.58 -11.89 -0.92
CA VAL A 20 -0.70 -12.17 -2.36
C VAL A 20 -1.61 -13.38 -2.60
N SER A 21 -2.31 -13.37 -3.73
CA SER A 21 -3.22 -14.46 -4.13
C SER A 21 -2.73 -15.21 -5.38
N LYS A 22 -1.73 -14.65 -6.06
CA LYS A 22 -1.11 -15.20 -7.28
C LYS A 22 0.41 -15.01 -7.20
N GLU A 23 1.16 -15.99 -7.68
CA GLU A 23 2.62 -15.96 -7.70
C GLU A 23 3.16 -14.76 -8.49
N SER A 24 2.54 -14.42 -9.62
CA SER A 24 2.92 -13.28 -10.45
C SER A 24 2.88 -11.93 -9.70
N GLN A 25 2.20 -11.84 -8.55
CA GLN A 25 2.20 -10.64 -7.73
C GLN A 25 3.51 -10.51 -6.96
N LEU A 26 4.14 -11.62 -6.57
CA LEU A 26 5.41 -11.60 -5.82
C LEU A 26 6.51 -10.89 -6.61
N ASP A 27 6.54 -11.04 -7.94
CA ASP A 27 7.55 -10.41 -8.79
C ASP A 27 7.35 -8.90 -8.92
N SER A 28 6.10 -8.41 -8.87
CA SER A 28 5.78 -6.98 -9.04
C SER A 28 5.82 -6.14 -7.75
N HIS A 29 5.91 -6.77 -6.57
CA HIS A 29 5.97 -6.07 -5.28
C HIS A 29 7.34 -5.43 -5.00
N PRO A 30 8.49 -6.09 -5.29
CA PRO A 30 9.81 -5.48 -5.21
C PRO A 30 9.94 -4.17 -6.01
N GLU A 31 9.25 -4.07 -7.14
CA GLU A 31 9.24 -2.86 -7.97
C GLU A 31 8.63 -1.66 -7.23
N GLY A 32 7.68 -1.89 -6.33
CA GLY A 32 7.05 -0.83 -5.53
C GLY A 32 7.91 -0.38 -4.35
N LEU A 33 8.85 -1.21 -3.90
CA LEU A 33 9.88 -0.84 -2.93
C LEU A 33 10.96 0.06 -3.53
N ALA A 34 11.17 -0.04 -4.85
CA ALA A 34 12.16 0.75 -5.58
C ALA A 34 11.57 2.01 -6.25
N ALA A 35 10.25 2.20 -6.17
CA ALA A 35 9.56 3.32 -6.79
C ALA A 35 9.49 4.50 -5.83
N GLU A 36 9.81 5.69 -6.33
CA GLU A 36 9.60 6.98 -5.67
C GLU A 36 8.43 7.70 -6.36
N LEU A 37 7.47 8.18 -5.58
CA LEU A 37 6.40 9.04 -6.01
C LEU A 37 6.89 10.49 -6.02
N THR A 38 6.38 11.26 -6.96
CA THR A 38 6.57 12.71 -6.95
C THR A 38 5.74 13.32 -5.82
N GLU A 39 6.14 14.50 -5.34
CA GLU A 39 5.36 15.24 -4.34
C GLU A 39 3.91 15.44 -4.79
N GLU A 40 3.68 15.85 -6.04
CA GLU A 40 2.35 15.98 -6.64
C GLU A 40 1.58 14.65 -6.66
N GLY A 41 2.26 13.54 -6.94
CA GLY A 41 1.64 12.21 -6.94
C GLY A 41 1.26 11.76 -5.52
N MET A 42 2.06 12.12 -4.53
CA MET A 42 1.78 11.85 -3.12
C MET A 42 0.58 12.69 -2.63
N GLU A 43 0.57 13.99 -2.93
CA GLU A 43 -0.54 14.90 -2.61
C GLU A 43 -1.85 14.42 -3.23
N ALA A 44 -1.85 14.06 -4.52
CA ALA A 44 -3.05 13.57 -5.19
C ALA A 44 -3.63 12.29 -4.55
N LEU A 45 -2.78 11.41 -4.01
CA LEU A 45 -3.22 10.20 -3.31
C LEU A 45 -3.79 10.52 -1.93
N GLU A 46 -3.18 11.46 -1.20
CA GLU A 46 -3.66 11.89 0.12
C GLU A 46 -4.99 12.65 0.05
N GLU A 47 -5.18 13.51 -0.95
CA GLU A 47 -6.43 14.27 -1.13
C GLU A 47 -7.65 13.37 -1.38
N GLU A 48 -7.47 12.30 -2.17
CA GLU A 48 -8.57 11.37 -2.50
C GLU A 48 -8.75 10.25 -1.45
N TYR A 49 -7.79 10.05 -0.55
CA TYR A 49 -7.84 8.96 0.41
C TYR A 49 -9.00 9.11 1.41
N LYS A 50 -9.91 8.15 1.39
CA LYS A 50 -11.02 8.03 2.34
C LYS A 50 -10.83 6.79 3.19
N HIS A 51 -10.50 7.01 4.48
CA HIS A 51 -10.33 5.92 5.43
C HIS A 51 -11.60 5.06 5.49
N LYS A 52 -11.43 3.74 5.49
CA LYS A 52 -12.52 2.79 5.75
C LYS A 52 -12.41 2.33 7.20
N PRO A 53 -13.53 2.17 7.91
CA PRO A 53 -13.50 1.59 9.25
C PRO A 53 -12.91 0.18 9.16
N LEU A 54 -11.90 -0.09 10.00
CA LEU A 54 -11.30 -1.41 10.09
C LEU A 54 -12.30 -2.37 10.73
N ARG A 55 -12.54 -3.50 10.07
CA ARG A 55 -13.28 -4.61 10.66
C ARG A 55 -12.27 -5.66 11.10
N VAL A 56 -11.93 -5.66 12.39
CA VAL A 56 -11.12 -6.73 12.97
C VAL A 56 -12.01 -7.96 13.12
N THR A 57 -11.60 -9.09 12.57
CA THR A 57 -12.29 -10.37 12.71
C THR A 57 -11.39 -11.33 13.48
N GLY A 58 -11.94 -12.01 14.51
CA GLY A 58 -11.20 -13.02 15.28
C GLY A 58 -10.60 -12.55 16.61
N VAL A 59 -11.06 -11.41 17.16
CA VAL A 59 -10.93 -11.11 18.59
C VAL A 59 -12.24 -11.53 19.23
N GLU A 60 -12.28 -12.72 19.82
CA GLU A 60 -13.34 -13.11 20.77
C GLU A 60 -13.01 -12.41 22.11
N ASP A 61 -14.01 -11.80 22.75
CA ASP A 61 -13.90 -11.20 24.10
C ASP A 61 -13.49 -12.24 25.16
#